data_AF-A0A929ZMR9-F1
#
_entry.id   AF-A0A929ZMR9-F1
#
_cell.length_a   1.000
_cell.length_b   1.000
_cell.length_c   1.000
_cell.angle_alpha   90.00
_cell.angle_beta   90.00
_cell.angle_gamma   90.00
#
_symmetry.space_group_name_H-M   'P 1'
#
loop_
_entity.id
_entity.type
_entity.pdbx_description
1 polymer ?
#
loop_
_entity_poly.entity_id
_entity_poly.type
_entity_poly.pdbx_seq_one_letter_code
_entity_poly.pdbx_strand_id
1 'polypeptide(L)' 'MDNTYYLRSSMKKLTIKEYLLLGSMLFGMFFGAGNLIFPVYMGQLSGANSIPAIIGFCMTGVGLP' A
#
# COMPACT_ATOMS: atom_id res chain seq x y z
N MET A 1 25.93 -37.34 -7.65
CA MET A 1 25.49 -36.25 -6.76
C MET A 1 24.97 -35.13 -7.65
N ASP A 2 23.68 -35.18 -7.91
CA ASP A 2 22.92 -34.36 -8.85
C ASP A 2 22.47 -33.05 -8.19
N ASN A 3 22.45 -31.98 -8.99
CA ASN A 3 22.23 -30.60 -8.52
C ASN A 3 20.87 -30.40 -7.80
N THR A 4 19.96 -31.35 -7.98
CA THR A 4 18.63 -31.49 -7.37
C THR A 4 18.64 -31.55 -5.83
N TYR A 5 19.73 -31.99 -5.19
CA TYR A 5 19.83 -32.07 -3.73
C TYR A 5 20.04 -30.71 -3.05
N TYR A 6 20.75 -29.78 -3.69
CA TYR A 6 20.98 -28.42 -3.16
C TYR A 6 19.72 -27.55 -3.16
N LEU A 7 18.81 -27.81 -4.11
CA LEU A 7 17.56 -27.07 -4.29
C LEU A 7 16.55 -27.43 -3.19
N ARG A 8 16.58 -28.67 -2.70
CA ARG A 8 15.65 -29.16 -1.66
C ARG A 8 16.03 -28.71 -0.24
N SER A 9 17.31 -28.47 0.05
CA SER A 9 17.76 -28.00 1.38
C SER A 9 17.52 -26.51 1.64
N SER A 10 17.18 -25.73 0.60
CA SER A 10 17.22 -24.26 0.65
C SER A 10 15.83 -23.58 0.74
N MET A 11 14.76 -24.37 0.88
CA MET A 11 13.39 -23.86 1.02
C MET A 11 13.14 -23.32 2.44
N LYS A 12 13.65 -22.13 2.74
CA LYS A 12 13.32 -21.39 3.96
C LYS A 12 11.92 -20.79 3.84
N LYS A 13 11.02 -21.20 4.72
CA LYS A 13 9.73 -20.53 4.90
C LYS A 13 9.98 -19.18 5.58
N LEU A 14 9.34 -18.14 5.05
CA LEU A 14 9.34 -16.82 5.65
C LEU A 14 8.72 -16.88 7.05
N THR A 15 9.38 -16.25 8.01
CA THR A 15 8.87 -16.00 9.34
C THR A 15 7.82 -14.89 9.32
N ILE A 16 6.95 -14.87 10.32
CA ILE A 16 5.87 -13.87 10.43
C ILE A 16 6.42 -12.44 10.43
N LYS A 17 7.61 -12.21 10.99
CA LYS A 17 8.29 -10.91 10.98
C LYS A 17 8.66 -10.47 9.55
N GLU A 18 9.12 -11.41 8.73
CA GLU A 18 9.47 -11.13 7.32
C GLU A 18 8.20 -10.88 6.49
N TYR A 19 7.10 -11.57 6.77
CA TYR A 19 5.80 -11.25 6.17
C TYR A 19 5.27 -9.88 6.57
N LEU A 20 5.42 -9.48 7.84
CA LEU A 20 5.05 -8.13 8.28
C LEU A 20 5.92 -7.06 7.63
N LEU A 21 7.21 -7.33 7.43
CA LEU A 21 8.13 -6.42 6.75
C LEU A 21 7.81 -6.31 5.25
N LEU A 22 7.58 -7.43 4.57
CA LEU A 22 7.11 -7.44 3.18
C LEU A 22 5.75 -6.76 3.04
N GLY A 23 4.84 -7.03 3.97
CA GLY A 23 3.52 -6.38 4.03
C GLY A 23 3.64 -4.87 4.21
N SER A 24 4.51 -4.38 5.09
CA SER A 24 4.72 -2.95 5.29
C SER A 24 5.45 -2.28 4.12
N MET A 25 6.36 -2.99 3.43
CA MET A 25 7.01 -2.50 2.21
C MET A 25 6.04 -2.43 1.04
N LEU A 26 5.23 -3.47 0.81
CA LEU A 26 4.19 -3.48 -0.24
C LEU A 26 3.11 -2.45 0.07
N PHE A 27 2.70 -2.35 1.34
CA PHE A 27 1.83 -1.28 1.81
C PHE A 27 2.46 0.09 1.52
N GLY A 28 3.72 0.31 1.87
CA GLY A 28 4.44 1.54 1.56
C GLY A 28 4.66 1.79 0.06
N MET A 29 4.60 0.77 -0.80
CA MET A 29 4.73 0.91 -2.25
C MET A 29 3.39 1.25 -2.92
N PHE A 30 2.29 0.66 -2.46
CA PHE A 30 0.94 0.89 -2.99
C PHE A 30 0.18 2.03 -2.30
N PHE A 31 0.44 2.26 -1.02
CA PHE A 31 -0.07 3.40 -0.24
C PHE A 31 0.98 4.51 -0.10
N GLY A 32 2.21 4.32 -0.59
CA GLY A 32 3.24 5.36 -0.61
C GLY A 32 2.84 6.58 -1.43
N ALA A 33 3.76 7.54 -1.52
CA ALA A 33 3.64 8.84 -2.18
C ALA A 33 2.49 8.96 -3.19
N GLY A 34 2.36 8.11 -4.21
CA GLY A 34 1.28 8.17 -5.21
C GLY A 34 -0.18 8.10 -4.69
N ASN A 35 -0.49 7.33 -3.63
CA ASN A 35 -1.87 7.08 -3.18
C ASN A 35 -2.25 7.88 -1.91
N LEU A 36 -1.26 8.35 -1.15
CA LEU A 36 -1.46 9.25 -0.01
C LEU A 36 -1.15 10.72 -0.32
N ILE A 37 -0.37 11.04 -1.36
CA ILE A 37 -0.14 12.45 -1.75
C ILE A 37 -1.46 13.11 -2.10
N PHE A 38 -2.30 12.48 -2.92
CA PHE A 38 -3.52 13.15 -3.38
C PHE A 38 -4.54 13.41 -2.25
N PRO A 39 -4.88 12.43 -1.39
CA PRO A 39 -5.79 12.66 -0.27
C PRO A 39 -5.21 13.53 0.84
N VAL A 40 -3.90 13.42 1.15
CA VAL A 40 -3.27 14.29 2.16
C VAL A 40 -3.13 15.71 1.63
N TYR A 41 -2.75 15.89 0.36
CA TYR A 41 -2.67 17.21 -0.27
C TYR A 41 -4.04 17.87 -0.39
N MET A 42 -5.07 17.15 -0.86
CA MET A 42 -6.45 17.63 -0.84
C MET A 42 -6.93 17.91 0.59
N GLY A 43 -6.57 17.05 1.55
CA GLY A 43 -6.85 17.26 2.97
C GLY A 43 -6.22 18.54 3.52
N GLN A 44 -4.95 18.80 3.18
CA GLN A 44 -4.24 20.04 3.54
C GLN A 44 -4.90 21.27 2.91
N LEU A 45 -5.30 21.20 1.64
CA LEU A 45 -6.01 22.28 0.95
C LEU A 45 -7.43 22.50 1.52
N SER A 46 -8.09 21.45 1.99
CA SER A 46 -9.45 21.53 2.55
C SER A 46 -9.51 22.19 3.93
N GLY A 47 -8.41 22.18 4.69
CA GLY A 47 -8.32 22.82 6.01
C GLY A 47 -9.48 22.43 6.94
N ALA A 48 -10.21 23.44 7.45
CA ALA A 48 -11.38 23.23 8.31
C ALA A 48 -12.60 22.60 7.61
N ASN A 49 -12.60 22.54 6.28
CA ASN A 49 -13.68 22.02 5.44
C ASN A 49 -13.35 20.62 4.87
N SER A 50 -12.61 19.82 5.62
CA SER A 50 -12.23 18.45 5.24
C SER A 50 -13.42 17.53 5.00
N ILE A 51 -14.48 17.65 5.81
CA ILE A 51 -15.70 16.84 5.68
C ILE A 51 -16.42 17.05 4.33
N PRO A 52 -16.76 18.29 3.90
CA PRO A 52 -17.35 18.49 2.57
C PRO A 52 -16.41 18.14 1.41
N ALA A 53 -15.09 18.31 1.57
CA ALA A 53 -14.11 17.90 0.55
C ALA A 53 -14.06 16.38 0.35
N ILE A 54 -14.13 15.60 1.43
CA ILE A 54 -14.21 14.12 1.36
C ILE A 54 -15.50 13.69 0.66
N ILE A 55 -16.64 14.31 1.00
CA ILE A 55 -17.94 13.99 0.38
C ILE A 55 -17.90 14.28 -1.12
N GLY A 56 -17.36 15.43 -1.53
CA GLY A 56 -17.16 15.78 -2.94
C GLY A 56 -16.23 14.80 -3.66
N PHE A 57 -15.10 14.43 -3.03
CA PHE A 57 -14.15 13.44 -3.57
C PHE A 57 -14.77 12.05 -3.74
N CYS A 58 -15.57 11.58 -2.78
CA CYS A 58 -16.29 10.33 -2.90
C CYS A 58 -17.33 10.38 -4.01
N MET A 59 -18.08 11.48 -4.15
CA MET A 59 -19.08 11.62 -5.21
C MET A 59 -18.44 11.68 -6.60
N THR A 60 -17.34 12.43 -6.79
CA THR A 60 -16.66 12.51 -8.08
C THR A 60 -15.85 11.24 -8.39
N GLY A 61 -15.16 10.67 -7.39
CA GLY A 61 -14.33 9.47 -7.56
C GLY A 61 -15.11 8.17 -7.73
N VAL A 62 -16.38 8.10 -7.28
CA VAL A 62 -17.26 6.95 -7.52
C VAL A 62 -18.16 7.17 -8.75
N GLY A 63 -18.44 8.43 -9.12
CA GLY A 63 -19.34 8.78 -10.23
C GLY A 63 -18.67 8.92 -11.61
N LEU A 64 -17.35 9.15 -11.67
CA LEU A 64 -16.59 9.24 -12.91
C LEU A 64 -15.51 8.13 -12.92
N PRO A 65 -15.65 7.09 -13.76
CA PRO A 65 -14.61 6.08 -13.96
C PRO A 65 -13.36 6.65 -14.63
#